data_AF-A0A0G1R9B4-F1
#
_entry.id   AF-A0A0G1R9B4-F1
#
_cell.length_a   1.000
_cell.length_b   1.000
_cell.length_c   1.000
_cell.angle_alpha   90.00
_cell.angle_beta   90.00
_cell.angle_gamma   90.00
#
_symmetry.space_group_name_H-M   'P 1'
#
loop_
_entity.id
_entity.type
_entity.pdbx_description
1 polymer ?
#
loop_
_entity_poly.entity_id
_entity_poly.type
_entity_poly.pdbx_seq_one_letter_code
_entity_poly.pdbx_strand_id
1 'polypeptide(L)'
;MVAVGECGLDFYRADKVQDYKRQKKLFWNQVKFALACDKPIMIHARDAYEELLEILESAKREYGARLRGNAHFFTGNAAIAKRFFDIGFTISFTGVITFTKDYDEVIKAAPLDMIMSETDAPYVTPVPYRGKRNEPSFVKEVVKSMAEIRGEDEERLYDRLVRLMGNSKTLTGELAIYEIGYLILPSIPEDRLSDVVGAIGKVIAKEGGVEINAEAPFKWPLAYPMSKTIGASRYVLTDAYLGWIKFEVDRAKAPVIKAGVEKIEQVLRFLLVKAPRETTFTFAKAKAAAIQTFPMELPEDAVKENVIN
;
A
#
# COMPACT_ATOMS: atom_id res chain seq x y z
N MET A 1 -5.73 3.87 1.01
CA MET A 1 -5.63 3.25 2.35
C MET A 1 -5.79 1.74 2.21
N VAL A 2 -4.76 0.96 2.58
CA VAL A 2 -4.75 -0.52 2.44
C VAL A 2 -5.09 -1.23 3.75
N ALA A 3 -4.90 -0.57 4.89
CA ALA A 3 -5.24 -1.04 6.24
C ALA A 3 -5.53 0.16 7.16
N VAL A 4 -6.11 -0.09 8.33
CA VAL A 4 -6.22 0.87 9.44
C VAL A 4 -5.22 0.50 10.52
N GLY A 5 -4.34 1.42 10.89
CA GLY A 5 -3.33 1.23 11.93
C GLY A 5 -2.20 2.25 11.80
N GLU A 6 -1.14 2.14 12.59
CA GLU A 6 -0.95 1.18 13.69
C GLU A 6 -1.91 1.48 14.86
N CYS A 7 -2.52 0.44 15.44
CA CYS A 7 -3.46 0.59 16.56
C CYS A 7 -3.42 -0.61 17.50
N GLY A 8 -3.80 -0.45 18.75
CA GLY A 8 -3.78 -1.54 19.72
C GLY A 8 -3.46 -1.06 21.12
N LEU A 9 -2.75 -1.90 21.88
CA LEU A 9 -2.46 -1.67 23.29
C LEU A 9 -0.96 -1.81 23.57
N ASP A 10 -0.38 -0.81 24.21
CA ASP A 10 1.00 -0.81 24.71
C ASP A 10 0.97 -0.50 26.21
N PHE A 11 1.04 -1.56 27.02
CA PHE A 11 1.01 -1.47 28.48
C PHE A 11 2.40 -1.33 29.09
N TYR A 12 3.45 -1.55 28.30
CA TYR A 12 4.84 -1.38 28.71
C TYR A 12 5.21 0.09 28.91
N ARG A 13 4.66 0.98 28.06
CA ARG A 13 4.94 2.43 28.11
C ARG A 13 3.89 3.28 28.84
N ALA A 14 2.90 2.65 29.48
CA ALA A 14 1.66 3.32 29.89
C ALA A 14 1.43 3.33 31.41
N ASP A 15 0.74 4.36 31.90
CA ASP A 15 0.22 4.39 33.25
C ASP A 15 -1.02 3.49 33.39
N LYS A 16 -1.02 2.61 34.38
CA LYS A 16 -2.05 1.57 34.53
C LYS A 16 -3.45 2.12 34.80
N VAL A 17 -3.57 3.31 35.40
CA VAL A 17 -4.86 3.82 35.89
C VAL A 17 -5.60 4.57 34.80
N GLN A 18 -4.92 5.46 34.06
CA GLN A 18 -5.56 6.31 33.06
C GLN A 18 -5.39 5.80 31.63
N ASP A 19 -4.20 5.33 31.27
CA ASP A 19 -3.88 5.04 29.87
C ASP A 19 -4.53 3.74 29.40
N TYR A 20 -4.69 2.74 30.26
CA TYR A 20 -5.24 1.44 29.85
C TYR A 20 -6.69 1.59 29.36
N LYS A 21 -7.53 2.31 30.12
CA LYS A 21 -8.93 2.59 29.71
C LYS A 21 -8.99 3.40 28.43
N ARG A 22 -8.12 4.40 28.29
CA ARG A 22 -8.03 5.25 27.10
C ARG A 22 -7.62 4.44 25.87
N GLN A 23 -6.58 3.62 25.98
CA GLN A 23 -6.10 2.77 24.88
C GLN A 23 -7.18 1.77 24.43
N LYS A 24 -7.83 1.06 25.36
CA LYS A 24 -8.95 0.14 25.03
C LYS A 24 -10.08 0.85 24.27
N LYS A 25 -10.48 2.04 24.72
CA LYS A 25 -11.52 2.84 24.06
C LYS A 25 -11.10 3.28 22.64
N LEU A 26 -9.86 3.75 22.48
CA LEU A 26 -9.35 4.20 21.18
C LEU A 26 -9.18 3.03 20.20
N PHE A 27 -8.63 1.91 20.67
CA PHE A 27 -8.50 0.70 19.88
C PHE A 27 -9.87 0.22 19.37
N TRP A 28 -10.88 0.18 20.25
CA TRP A 28 -12.24 -0.18 19.84
C TRP A 28 -12.82 0.76 18.77
N ASN A 29 -12.55 2.06 18.87
CA ASN A 29 -12.98 3.01 17.85
C ASN A 29 -12.27 2.77 16.50
N GLN A 30 -10.99 2.41 16.52
CA GLN A 30 -10.24 2.06 15.32
C GLN A 30 -10.71 0.73 14.70
N VAL A 31 -11.09 -0.25 15.52
CA VAL A 31 -11.75 -1.50 15.05
C VAL A 31 -13.05 -1.18 14.31
N LYS A 32 -13.93 -0.35 14.89
CA LYS A 32 -15.16 0.09 14.23
C LYS A 32 -14.89 0.86 12.94
N PHE A 33 -13.88 1.73 12.93
CA PHE A 33 -13.49 2.47 11.74
C PHE A 33 -13.01 1.53 10.62
N ALA A 34 -12.19 0.53 10.95
CA ALA A 34 -11.73 -0.48 10.00
C ALA A 34 -12.89 -1.30 9.41
N LEU A 35 -13.85 -1.69 10.24
CA LEU A 35 -15.07 -2.38 9.81
C LEU A 35 -15.94 -1.52 8.88
N ALA A 36 -16.06 -0.22 9.17
CA ALA A 36 -16.81 0.74 8.35
C ALA A 36 -16.15 0.97 6.98
N CYS A 37 -14.82 0.98 6.93
CA CYS A 37 -14.06 1.11 5.69
C CYS A 37 -13.83 -0.22 4.95
N ASP A 38 -14.27 -1.35 5.51
CA ASP A 38 -13.95 -2.71 5.07
C ASP A 38 -12.43 -2.90 4.81
N LYS A 39 -11.61 -2.49 5.78
CA LYS A 39 -10.15 -2.61 5.72
C LYS A 39 -9.61 -3.52 6.83
N PRO A 40 -8.50 -4.24 6.57
CA PRO A 40 -7.79 -4.96 7.62
C PRO A 40 -7.20 -4.00 8.66
N ILE A 41 -6.97 -4.51 9.87
CA ILE A 41 -6.35 -3.78 10.97
C ILE A 41 -4.88 -4.19 11.12
N MET A 42 -3.97 -3.22 11.30
CA MET A 42 -2.58 -3.45 11.70
C MET A 42 -2.45 -3.18 13.20
N ILE A 43 -2.18 -4.25 13.95
CA ILE A 43 -2.24 -4.27 15.41
C ILE A 43 -0.85 -4.15 16.02
N HIS A 44 -0.70 -3.28 17.00
CA HIS A 44 0.41 -3.27 17.95
C HIS A 44 -0.03 -3.78 19.31
N ALA A 45 0.77 -4.68 19.88
CA ALA A 45 0.51 -5.24 21.20
C ALA A 45 1.82 -5.38 21.98
N ARG A 46 1.88 -4.77 23.16
CA ARG A 46 3.00 -4.93 24.08
C ARG A 46 2.51 -5.04 25.51
N ASP A 47 2.82 -6.16 26.16
CA ASP A 47 2.36 -6.53 27.51
C ASP A 47 0.82 -6.44 27.70
N ALA A 48 0.06 -6.64 26.62
CA ALA A 48 -1.38 -6.38 26.58
C ALA A 48 -2.17 -7.38 25.70
N TYR A 49 -1.61 -8.55 25.42
CA TYR A 49 -2.21 -9.52 24.51
C TYR A 49 -3.56 -10.04 24.99
N GLU A 50 -3.73 -10.27 26.29
CA GLU A 50 -4.97 -10.80 26.85
C GLU A 50 -6.13 -9.82 26.63
N GLU A 51 -5.95 -8.57 27.02
CA GLU A 51 -6.95 -7.51 26.86
C GLU A 51 -7.25 -7.20 25.40
N LEU A 52 -6.24 -7.26 24.55
CA LEU A 52 -6.40 -7.04 23.12
C LEU A 52 -7.19 -8.19 22.46
N LEU A 53 -6.86 -9.43 22.80
CA LEU A 53 -7.55 -10.61 22.27
C LEU A 53 -9.00 -10.69 22.78
N GLU A 54 -9.29 -10.32 24.02
CA GLU A 54 -10.67 -10.23 24.51
C GLU A 54 -11.54 -9.32 23.63
N ILE A 55 -11.02 -8.14 23.27
CA ILE A 55 -11.71 -7.19 22.39
C ILE A 55 -11.89 -7.78 20.99
N LEU A 56 -10.82 -8.36 20.42
CA LEU A 56 -10.84 -8.89 19.06
C LEU A 56 -11.71 -10.14 18.92
N GLU A 57 -11.66 -11.07 19.88
CA GLU A 57 -12.49 -12.27 19.88
C GLU A 57 -13.96 -11.92 20.03
N SER A 58 -14.29 -10.96 20.91
CA SER A 58 -15.66 -10.46 21.05
C SER A 58 -16.15 -9.85 19.73
N ALA A 59 -15.34 -8.98 19.12
CA ALA A 59 -15.64 -8.37 17.83
C ALA A 59 -15.72 -9.41 16.70
N LYS A 60 -14.90 -10.46 16.73
CA LYS A 60 -14.92 -11.53 15.72
C LYS A 60 -16.23 -12.30 15.77
N ARG A 61 -16.79 -12.56 16.96
CA ARG A 61 -18.11 -13.20 17.11
C ARG A 61 -19.22 -12.34 16.50
N GLU A 62 -19.13 -11.02 16.60
CA GLU A 62 -20.15 -10.09 16.09
C GLU A 62 -20.01 -9.85 14.58
N TYR A 63 -18.80 -9.62 14.08
CA TYR A 63 -18.55 -9.17 12.70
C TYR A 63 -17.99 -10.25 11.76
N GLY A 64 -17.63 -11.42 12.29
CA GLY A 64 -17.17 -12.58 11.52
C GLY A 64 -15.97 -12.27 10.62
N ALA A 65 -16.05 -12.70 9.36
CA ALA A 65 -14.98 -12.58 8.37
C ALA A 65 -14.62 -11.13 8.00
N ARG A 66 -15.51 -10.16 8.26
CA ARG A 66 -15.22 -8.73 7.99
C ARG A 66 -14.08 -8.22 8.85
N LEU A 67 -13.97 -8.71 10.08
CA LEU A 67 -12.86 -8.40 10.96
C LEU A 67 -11.66 -9.28 10.61
N ARG A 68 -10.60 -8.64 10.11
CA ARG A 68 -9.35 -9.26 9.67
C ARG A 68 -8.19 -8.33 9.96
N GLY A 69 -6.99 -8.86 10.14
CA GLY A 69 -5.82 -8.05 10.44
C GLY A 69 -4.55 -8.83 10.65
N ASN A 70 -3.52 -8.08 11.04
CA ASN A 70 -2.19 -8.58 11.34
C ASN A 70 -1.74 -8.03 12.71
N ALA A 71 -1.19 -8.90 13.57
CA ALA A 71 -0.43 -8.48 14.73
C ALA A 71 1.02 -8.20 14.30
N HIS A 72 1.32 -6.92 14.14
CA HIS A 72 2.64 -6.39 13.80
C HIS A 72 3.62 -6.68 14.93
N PHE A 73 4.84 -7.05 14.58
CA PHE A 73 5.94 -7.30 15.51
C PHE A 73 5.52 -8.20 16.68
N PHE A 74 5.11 -9.41 16.34
CA PHE A 74 4.63 -10.38 17.32
C PHE A 74 5.76 -10.82 18.26
N THR A 75 5.47 -10.73 19.56
CA THR A 75 6.39 -11.04 20.67
C THR A 75 5.75 -11.96 21.72
N GLY A 76 4.55 -12.49 21.46
CA GLY A 76 3.86 -13.44 22.34
C GLY A 76 4.36 -14.87 22.19
N ASN A 77 3.77 -15.78 22.96
CA ASN A 77 4.06 -17.22 22.90
C ASN A 77 3.11 -17.98 21.96
N ALA A 78 3.31 -19.30 21.82
CA ALA A 78 2.50 -20.15 20.94
C ALA A 78 1.01 -20.18 21.30
N ALA A 79 0.66 -20.09 22.58
CA ALA A 79 -0.74 -20.05 23.02
C ALA A 79 -1.44 -18.76 22.57
N ILE A 80 -0.76 -17.61 22.69
CA ILE A 80 -1.26 -16.33 22.19
C ILE A 80 -1.36 -16.34 20.66
N ALA A 81 -0.35 -16.86 19.96
CA ALA A 81 -0.35 -16.95 18.50
C ALA A 81 -1.53 -17.78 17.99
N LYS A 82 -1.80 -18.93 18.63
CA LYS A 82 -2.94 -19.78 18.31
C LYS A 82 -4.26 -19.01 18.38
N ARG A 83 -4.45 -18.16 19.39
CA ARG A 83 -5.68 -17.36 19.52
C ARG A 83 -5.86 -16.39 18.36
N PHE A 84 -4.80 -15.76 17.86
CA PHE A 84 -4.87 -14.95 16.64
C PHE A 84 -5.28 -15.79 15.42
N PHE A 85 -4.71 -16.99 15.27
CA PHE A 85 -5.04 -17.89 14.16
C PHE A 85 -6.51 -18.37 14.22
N ASP A 86 -7.00 -18.69 15.41
CA ASP A 86 -8.39 -19.13 15.63
C ASP A 86 -9.41 -18.05 15.21
N ILE A 87 -9.04 -16.76 15.29
CA ILE A 87 -9.86 -15.64 14.80
C ILE A 87 -9.50 -15.20 13.36
N GLY A 88 -8.64 -15.92 12.67
CA GLY A 88 -8.24 -15.66 11.28
C GLY A 88 -7.38 -14.40 11.10
N PHE A 89 -6.58 -14.06 12.11
CA PHE A 89 -5.58 -12.99 12.02
C PHE A 89 -4.21 -13.59 11.67
N THR A 90 -3.37 -12.76 11.07
CA THR A 90 -1.96 -13.09 10.82
C THR A 90 -1.08 -12.51 11.93
N ILE A 91 0.14 -13.03 12.07
CA ILE A 91 1.19 -12.43 12.91
C ILE A 91 2.42 -12.18 12.06
N SER A 92 3.21 -11.14 12.36
CA SER A 92 4.45 -10.86 11.65
C SER A 92 5.67 -10.84 12.56
N PHE A 93 6.83 -11.15 11.97
CA PHE A 93 8.11 -11.17 12.66
C PHE A 93 9.09 -10.20 12.01
N THR A 94 9.93 -9.58 12.85
CA THR A 94 10.97 -8.62 12.46
C THR A 94 12.36 -9.25 12.48
N GLY A 95 13.40 -8.42 12.34
CA GLY A 95 14.80 -8.85 12.50
C GLY A 95 15.14 -9.48 13.84
N VAL A 96 14.27 -9.41 14.85
CA VAL A 96 14.50 -10.01 16.17
C VAL A 96 14.78 -11.52 16.08
N ILE A 97 14.12 -12.23 15.17
CA ILE A 97 14.24 -13.69 15.02
C ILE A 97 15.63 -14.12 14.50
N THR A 98 16.41 -13.18 13.96
CA THR A 98 17.75 -13.46 13.44
C THR A 98 18.80 -13.59 14.54
N PHE A 99 18.47 -13.26 15.79
CA PHE A 99 19.41 -13.30 16.92
C PHE A 99 18.81 -13.79 18.25
N THR A 100 17.51 -14.03 18.35
CA THR A 100 16.89 -14.75 19.48
C THR A 100 16.18 -16.01 18.99
N LYS A 101 16.00 -16.97 19.91
CA LYS A 101 15.31 -18.24 19.68
C LYS A 101 13.94 -18.32 20.36
N ASP A 102 13.53 -17.26 21.04
CA ASP A 102 12.28 -17.21 21.84
C ASP A 102 11.02 -17.44 20.99
N TYR A 103 11.10 -17.21 19.67
CA TYR A 103 9.97 -17.29 18.76
C TYR A 103 9.98 -18.54 17.87
N ASP A 104 11.00 -19.40 17.99
CA ASP A 104 11.18 -20.57 17.11
C ASP A 104 9.98 -21.51 17.17
N GLU A 105 9.41 -21.76 18.36
CA GLU A 105 8.25 -22.62 18.54
C GLU A 105 7.02 -22.07 17.81
N VAL A 106 6.79 -20.76 17.91
CA VAL A 106 5.67 -20.09 17.23
C VAL A 106 5.85 -20.17 15.72
N ILE A 107 7.04 -19.84 15.22
CA ILE A 107 7.35 -19.83 13.80
C ILE A 107 7.25 -21.23 13.20
N LYS A 108 7.64 -22.29 13.93
CA LYS A 108 7.50 -23.69 13.50
C LYS A 108 6.04 -24.14 13.48
N ALA A 109 5.27 -23.82 14.51
CA ALA A 109 3.89 -24.28 14.65
C ALA A 109 2.89 -23.51 13.77
N ALA A 110 3.20 -22.28 13.39
CA ALA A 110 2.26 -21.42 12.71
C ALA A 110 1.90 -21.92 11.30
N PRO A 111 0.61 -21.84 10.91
CA PRO A 111 0.21 -22.02 9.51
C PRO A 111 0.92 -21.00 8.64
N LEU A 112 1.45 -21.46 7.51
CA LEU A 112 2.28 -20.60 6.68
C LEU A 112 1.49 -19.43 6.09
N ASP A 113 0.20 -19.61 5.85
CA ASP A 113 -0.72 -18.57 5.40
C ASP A 113 -1.16 -17.58 6.50
N MET A 114 -0.63 -17.73 7.72
CA MET A 114 -0.93 -16.88 8.86
C MET A 114 0.30 -16.18 9.46
N ILE A 115 1.47 -16.32 8.84
CA ILE A 115 2.70 -15.63 9.24
C ILE A 115 3.20 -14.70 8.15
N MET A 116 3.84 -13.61 8.57
CA MET A 116 4.37 -12.57 7.69
C MET A 116 5.77 -12.14 8.13
N SER A 117 6.52 -11.53 7.22
CA SER A 117 7.84 -10.95 7.49
C SER A 117 7.79 -9.43 7.37
N GLU A 118 8.46 -8.71 8.26
CA GLU A 118 8.63 -7.26 8.16
C GLU A 118 9.99 -6.82 8.71
N THR A 119 10.32 -5.54 8.60
CA THR A 119 11.58 -5.01 9.15
C THR A 119 11.38 -4.14 10.39
N ASP A 120 10.24 -3.45 10.50
CA ASP A 120 10.04 -2.37 11.47
C ASP A 120 11.13 -1.28 11.36
N ALA A 121 11.65 -1.07 10.14
CA ALA A 121 12.67 -0.06 9.89
C ALA A 121 12.17 1.33 10.31
N PRO A 122 12.99 2.12 11.04
CA PRO A 122 14.44 2.03 11.14
C PRO A 122 14.99 1.18 12.32
N TYR A 123 14.14 0.47 13.05
CA TYR A 123 14.50 -0.25 14.27
C TYR A 123 14.83 -1.73 14.02
N VAL A 124 15.38 -2.41 15.03
CA VAL A 124 15.54 -3.88 15.07
C VAL A 124 16.23 -4.46 13.85
N THR A 125 17.39 -3.90 13.52
CA THR A 125 18.23 -4.36 12.41
C THR A 125 18.57 -5.84 12.54
N PRO A 126 18.31 -6.68 11.52
CA PRO A 126 18.64 -8.10 11.57
C PRO A 126 20.15 -8.36 11.49
N VAL A 127 20.58 -9.55 11.90
CA VAL A 127 21.90 -10.11 11.54
C VAL A 127 21.93 -10.30 10.00
N PRO A 128 23.04 -9.99 9.31
CA PRO A 128 24.36 -9.57 9.82
C PRO A 128 24.54 -8.05 10.01
N TYR A 129 23.49 -7.23 9.84
CA TYR A 129 23.59 -5.76 9.82
C TYR A 129 23.42 -5.09 11.19
N ARG A 130 23.42 -5.86 12.30
CA ARG A 130 23.31 -5.35 13.67
C ARG A 130 24.26 -4.18 13.94
N GLY A 131 23.78 -3.21 14.72
CA GLY A 131 24.52 -1.98 15.04
C GLY A 131 24.43 -0.88 13.97
N LYS A 132 23.79 -1.14 12.83
CA LYS A 132 23.46 -0.14 11.81
C LYS A 132 21.96 0.18 11.82
N ARG A 133 21.54 1.26 11.13
CA ARG A 133 20.12 1.58 10.90
C ARG A 133 19.47 0.46 10.07
N ASN A 134 18.23 0.08 10.42
CA ASN A 134 17.49 -0.91 9.64
C ASN A 134 16.88 -0.26 8.39
N GLU A 135 16.70 -1.06 7.35
CA GLU A 135 16.14 -0.66 6.06
C GLU A 135 15.16 -1.72 5.54
N PRO A 136 14.14 -1.34 4.74
CA PRO A 136 13.20 -2.30 4.17
C PRO A 136 13.85 -3.44 3.37
N SER A 137 15.01 -3.16 2.75
CA SER A 137 15.79 -4.14 1.96
C SER A 137 16.31 -5.31 2.81
N PHE A 138 16.37 -5.18 4.14
CA PHE A 138 16.85 -6.23 5.04
C PHE A 138 15.77 -7.27 5.39
N VAL A 139 14.54 -7.13 4.87
CA VAL A 139 13.47 -8.14 5.06
C VAL A 139 13.89 -9.54 4.58
N LYS A 140 14.79 -9.62 3.59
CA LYS A 140 15.38 -10.88 3.11
C LYS A 140 16.03 -11.70 4.24
N GLU A 141 16.68 -11.05 5.20
CA GLU A 141 17.35 -11.76 6.31
C GLU A 141 16.31 -12.31 7.30
N VAL A 142 15.16 -11.65 7.42
CA VAL A 142 14.02 -12.12 8.22
C VAL A 142 13.43 -13.37 7.56
N VAL A 143 13.15 -13.32 6.26
CA VAL A 143 12.62 -14.47 5.51
C VAL A 143 13.56 -15.66 5.57
N LYS A 144 14.86 -15.43 5.37
CA LYS A 144 15.90 -16.45 5.50
C LYS A 144 15.88 -17.11 6.88
N SER A 145 15.85 -16.31 7.95
CA SER A 145 15.81 -16.84 9.31
C SER A 145 14.52 -17.64 9.59
N MET A 146 13.37 -17.19 9.08
CA MET A 146 12.13 -17.96 9.16
C MET A 146 12.26 -19.33 8.45
N ALA A 147 12.89 -19.37 7.28
CA ALA A 147 13.10 -20.61 6.52
C ALA A 147 14.00 -21.59 7.28
N GLU A 148 15.11 -21.10 7.84
CA GLU A 148 16.02 -21.87 8.69
C GLU A 148 15.31 -22.45 9.92
N ILE A 149 14.48 -21.65 10.61
CA ILE A 149 13.72 -22.08 11.79
C ILE A 149 12.73 -23.20 11.43
N ARG A 150 12.07 -23.09 10.26
CA ARG A 150 11.08 -24.05 9.79
C ARG A 150 11.67 -25.29 9.10
N GLY A 151 12.95 -25.26 8.74
CA GLY A 151 13.57 -26.28 7.90
C GLY A 151 12.94 -26.33 6.50
N GLU A 152 12.46 -25.19 5.99
CA GLU A 152 11.86 -25.06 4.67
C GLU A 152 12.83 -24.38 3.69
N ASP A 153 12.59 -24.57 2.39
CA ASP A 153 13.32 -23.86 1.34
C ASP A 153 13.00 -22.35 1.36
N GLU A 154 14.04 -21.51 1.31
CA GLU A 154 13.92 -20.05 1.42
C GLU A 154 13.10 -19.45 0.28
N GLU A 155 13.34 -19.88 -0.96
CA GLU A 155 12.64 -19.38 -2.15
C GLU A 155 11.15 -19.73 -2.08
N ARG A 156 10.84 -20.97 -1.69
CA ARG A 156 9.46 -21.41 -1.47
C ARG A 156 8.77 -20.64 -0.35
N LEU A 157 9.49 -20.32 0.73
CA LEU A 157 8.92 -19.54 1.83
C LEU A 157 8.66 -18.09 1.39
N TYR A 158 9.64 -17.47 0.73
CA TYR A 158 9.55 -16.13 0.16
C TYR A 158 8.33 -16.00 -0.76
N ASP A 159 8.19 -16.94 -1.70
CA ASP A 159 7.06 -17.01 -2.63
C ASP A 159 5.71 -17.01 -1.93
N ARG A 160 5.60 -17.74 -0.81
CA ARG A 160 4.35 -17.85 -0.06
C ARG A 160 4.08 -16.63 0.82
N LEU A 161 5.10 -16.08 1.48
CA LEU A 161 4.96 -14.83 2.26
C LEU A 161 4.58 -13.64 1.38
N VAL A 162 5.15 -13.55 0.17
CA VAL A 162 4.80 -12.52 -0.82
C VAL A 162 3.32 -12.63 -1.21
N ARG A 163 2.80 -13.84 -1.44
CA ARG A 163 1.37 -14.06 -1.75
C ARG A 163 0.41 -13.55 -0.65
N LEU A 164 0.80 -13.63 0.62
CA LEU A 164 -0.03 -13.20 1.75
C LEU A 164 -0.12 -11.68 1.90
N MET A 165 0.92 -10.95 1.50
CA MET A 165 0.97 -9.48 1.57
C MET A 165 0.05 -8.79 0.54
N GLY A 166 -0.85 -9.50 -0.15
CA GLY A 166 -1.66 -8.96 -1.25
C GLY A 166 -0.85 -8.57 -2.49
N ASN A 167 0.48 -8.61 -2.39
CA ASN A 167 1.40 -8.61 -3.49
C ASN A 167 1.49 -10.02 -4.04
N SER A 168 0.51 -10.47 -4.82
CA SER A 168 0.72 -11.67 -5.63
C SER A 168 2.05 -11.55 -6.40
N LYS A 169 2.73 -12.64 -6.72
CA LYS A 169 3.88 -12.75 -7.65
C LYS A 169 5.28 -12.44 -7.09
N THR A 170 6.01 -13.50 -6.81
CA THR A 170 7.12 -13.97 -7.68
C THR A 170 6.54 -14.62 -8.95
N LEU A 171 6.65 -13.98 -10.12
CA LEU A 171 7.69 -14.17 -11.17
C LEU A 171 7.62 -15.59 -11.74
N THR A 172 6.81 -15.89 -12.76
CA THR A 172 6.82 -15.36 -14.13
C THR A 172 5.53 -15.79 -14.86
N GLY A 173 5.05 -15.01 -15.85
CA GLY A 173 4.07 -15.49 -16.83
C GLY A 173 2.57 -15.26 -16.54
N GLU A 174 2.18 -14.71 -15.39
CA GLU A 174 0.77 -14.31 -15.21
C GLU A 174 0.53 -12.89 -15.74
N LEU A 175 -0.48 -12.75 -16.59
CA LEU A 175 -1.08 -11.47 -16.94
C LEU A 175 -1.64 -10.77 -15.69
N ALA A 176 -1.61 -9.44 -15.67
CA ALA A 176 -2.22 -8.61 -14.65
C ALA A 176 -2.83 -7.37 -15.30
N ILE A 177 -3.88 -6.87 -14.67
CA ILE A 177 -4.59 -5.70 -15.14
C ILE A 177 -4.05 -4.47 -14.42
N TYR A 178 -3.77 -3.45 -15.21
CA TYR A 178 -3.26 -2.17 -14.77
C TYR A 178 -4.15 -1.04 -15.29
N GLU A 179 -4.19 0.04 -14.53
CA GLU A 179 -4.72 1.32 -14.96
C GLU A 179 -3.58 2.34 -14.88
N ILE A 180 -3.38 3.09 -15.97
CA ILE A 180 -2.50 4.24 -15.99
C ILE A 180 -3.33 5.49 -16.14
N GLY A 181 -3.37 6.31 -15.09
CA GLY A 181 -3.90 7.68 -15.15
C GLY A 181 -2.76 8.63 -15.48
N TYR A 182 -2.97 9.58 -16.39
CA TYR A 182 -1.93 10.49 -16.85
C TYR A 182 -2.44 11.92 -16.99
N LEU A 183 -1.52 12.87 -16.80
CA LEU A 183 -1.70 14.30 -17.03
C LEU A 183 -0.85 14.69 -18.23
N ILE A 184 -1.46 15.22 -19.29
CA ILE A 184 -0.78 15.74 -20.48
C ILE A 184 -0.69 17.27 -20.37
N LEU A 185 0.41 17.82 -20.91
CA LEU A 185 0.64 19.26 -21.00
C LEU A 185 -0.57 19.99 -21.60
N PRO A 186 -1.06 21.07 -20.97
CA PRO A 186 -2.20 21.81 -21.49
C PRO A 186 -1.88 22.63 -22.75
N SER A 187 -0.59 22.81 -23.06
CA SER A 187 -0.13 23.44 -24.30
C SER A 187 -0.30 22.57 -25.54
N ILE A 188 -0.65 21.29 -25.38
CA ILE A 188 -0.94 20.39 -26.50
C ILE A 188 -2.32 20.75 -27.07
N PRO A 189 -2.43 21.04 -28.39
CA PRO A 189 -3.71 21.24 -29.05
C PRO A 189 -4.63 20.03 -28.91
N GLU A 190 -5.95 20.25 -28.75
CA GLU A 190 -6.91 19.17 -28.49
C GLU A 190 -6.93 18.09 -29.59
N ASP A 191 -6.78 18.51 -30.85
CA ASP A 191 -6.69 17.64 -32.02
C ASP A 191 -5.41 16.79 -32.06
N ARG A 192 -4.40 17.13 -31.25
CA ARG A 192 -3.11 16.43 -31.11
C ARG A 192 -3.04 15.57 -29.85
N LEU A 193 -4.07 15.56 -28.99
CA LEU A 193 -4.08 14.74 -27.78
C LEU A 193 -4.05 13.25 -28.09
N SER A 194 -4.75 12.83 -29.15
CA SER A 194 -4.79 11.45 -29.61
C SER A 194 -3.40 10.90 -29.96
N ASP A 195 -2.48 11.74 -30.44
CA ASP A 195 -1.10 11.35 -30.72
C ASP A 195 -0.33 11.00 -29.44
N VAL A 196 -0.53 11.80 -28.37
CA VAL A 196 0.11 11.57 -27.07
C VAL A 196 -0.45 10.33 -26.40
N VAL A 197 -1.77 10.16 -26.42
CA VAL A 197 -2.44 8.93 -25.94
C VAL A 197 -1.97 7.71 -26.73
N GLY A 198 -1.86 7.85 -28.05
CA GLY A 198 -1.34 6.82 -28.94
C GLY A 198 0.13 6.47 -28.64
N ALA A 199 0.95 7.44 -28.22
CA ALA A 199 2.32 7.17 -27.78
C ALA A 199 2.35 6.33 -26.49
N ILE A 200 1.47 6.63 -25.51
CA ILE A 200 1.31 5.82 -24.30
C ILE A 200 0.84 4.40 -24.67
N GLY A 201 -0.16 4.29 -25.54
CA GLY A 201 -0.66 3.01 -26.04
C GLY A 201 0.42 2.19 -26.75
N LYS A 202 1.28 2.82 -27.56
CA LYS A 202 2.43 2.16 -28.21
C LYS A 202 3.45 1.63 -27.20
N VAL A 203 3.71 2.36 -26.11
CA VAL A 203 4.60 1.89 -25.03
C VAL A 203 4.03 0.63 -24.38
N ILE A 204 2.72 0.62 -24.11
CA ILE A 204 2.02 -0.53 -23.53
C ILE A 204 2.05 -1.73 -24.49
N ALA A 205 1.66 -1.53 -25.75
CA ALA A 205 1.58 -2.57 -26.76
C ALA A 205 2.95 -3.19 -27.09
N LYS A 206 4.03 -2.38 -27.09
CA LYS A 206 5.40 -2.84 -27.32
C LYS A 206 5.84 -3.91 -26.31
N GLU A 207 5.34 -3.84 -25.08
CA GLU A 207 5.63 -4.83 -24.04
C GLU A 207 4.58 -5.95 -23.95
N GLY A 208 3.73 -6.08 -24.97
CA GLY A 208 2.68 -7.10 -25.03
C GLY A 208 1.43 -6.76 -24.22
N GLY A 209 1.25 -5.50 -23.84
CA GLY A 209 0.03 -5.05 -23.16
C GLY A 209 -1.16 -4.94 -24.12
N VAL A 210 -2.32 -5.43 -23.69
CA VAL A 210 -3.59 -5.38 -24.41
C VAL A 210 -4.50 -4.38 -23.73
N GLU A 211 -4.89 -3.33 -24.44
CA GLU A 211 -5.85 -2.36 -23.94
C GLU A 211 -7.22 -3.02 -23.70
N ILE A 212 -7.78 -2.81 -22.51
CA ILE A 212 -9.11 -3.24 -22.11
C ILE A 212 -10.11 -2.10 -22.30
N ASN A 213 -9.73 -0.89 -21.89
CA ASN A 213 -10.57 0.30 -21.96
C ASN A 213 -9.73 1.57 -21.86
N ALA A 214 -10.22 2.68 -22.40
CA ALA A 214 -9.62 4.00 -22.24
C ALA A 214 -10.72 5.06 -22.39
N GLU A 215 -10.49 6.26 -21.84
CA GLU A 215 -11.31 7.43 -22.15
C GLU A 215 -10.42 8.54 -22.74
N ALA A 216 -11.01 9.33 -23.63
CA ALA A 216 -10.33 10.48 -24.21
C ALA A 216 -9.94 11.47 -23.09
N PRO A 217 -8.72 12.04 -23.14
CA PRO A 217 -8.31 13.03 -22.16
C PRO A 217 -9.20 14.27 -22.22
N PHE A 218 -9.48 14.85 -21.06
CA PHE A 218 -10.24 16.08 -20.96
C PHE A 218 -9.52 17.08 -20.06
N LYS A 219 -9.75 18.37 -20.29
CA LYS A 219 -9.08 19.42 -19.53
C LYS A 219 -9.57 19.43 -18.08
N TRP A 220 -8.65 19.50 -17.13
CA TRP A 220 -8.94 19.48 -15.69
C TRP A 220 -8.03 20.45 -14.93
N PRO A 221 -8.56 21.23 -13.98
CA PRO A 221 -7.76 22.08 -13.11
C PRO A 221 -6.90 21.22 -12.18
N LEU A 222 -5.64 21.61 -12.00
CA LEU A 222 -4.74 20.94 -11.07
C LEU A 222 -5.09 21.38 -9.64
N ALA A 223 -5.01 20.45 -8.70
CA ALA A 223 -5.23 20.76 -7.28
C ALA A 223 -4.22 21.76 -6.70
N TYR A 224 -3.06 21.90 -7.35
CA TYR A 224 -2.02 22.88 -7.05
C TYR A 224 -1.20 23.19 -8.31
N PRO A 225 -0.60 24.39 -8.43
CA PRO A 225 0.26 24.73 -9.56
C PRO A 225 1.48 23.81 -9.65
N MET A 226 1.79 23.31 -10.85
CA MET A 226 2.98 22.50 -11.12
C MET A 226 3.98 23.27 -11.97
N SER A 227 5.27 23.23 -11.60
CA SER A 227 6.34 23.77 -12.46
C SER A 227 6.90 22.69 -13.38
N LYS A 228 7.07 23.00 -14.67
CA LYS A 228 7.83 22.16 -15.61
C LYS A 228 8.79 23.01 -16.44
N THR A 229 10.04 22.57 -16.53
CA THR A 229 11.01 23.18 -17.43
C THR A 229 10.91 22.51 -18.79
N ILE A 230 10.68 23.29 -19.84
CA ILE A 230 10.65 22.83 -21.23
C ILE A 230 11.67 23.66 -21.98
N GLY A 231 12.76 23.02 -22.43
CA GLY A 231 13.92 23.73 -22.96
C GLY A 231 14.56 24.65 -21.92
N ALA A 232 14.73 25.93 -22.25
CA ALA A 232 15.29 26.95 -21.35
C ALA A 232 14.24 27.66 -20.47
N SER A 233 12.94 27.38 -20.67
CA SER A 233 11.86 28.11 -20.03
C SER A 233 11.16 27.28 -18.95
N ARG A 234 10.87 27.91 -17.82
CA ARG A 234 10.10 27.30 -16.72
C ARG A 234 8.65 27.75 -16.80
N TYR A 235 7.74 26.80 -16.96
CA TYR A 235 6.30 27.03 -17.02
C TYR A 235 5.66 26.67 -15.68
N VAL A 236 4.71 27.50 -15.24
CA VAL A 236 3.81 27.21 -14.11
C VAL A 236 2.46 26.84 -14.69
N LEU A 237 1.99 25.64 -14.36
CA LEU A 237 0.79 25.03 -14.93
C LEU A 237 -0.27 24.92 -13.85
N THR A 238 -1.48 25.39 -14.13
CA THR A 238 -2.64 25.32 -13.23
C THR A 238 -3.72 24.37 -13.74
N ASP A 239 -3.60 23.87 -14.97
CA ASP A 239 -4.46 22.86 -15.57
C ASP A 239 -3.65 21.84 -16.38
N ALA A 240 -4.28 20.71 -16.72
CA ALA A 240 -3.71 19.66 -17.57
C ALA A 240 -4.83 18.86 -18.24
N TYR A 241 -4.52 18.11 -19.30
CA TYR A 241 -5.46 17.11 -19.81
C TYR A 241 -5.31 15.81 -19.02
N LEU A 242 -6.36 15.39 -18.34
CA LEU A 242 -6.42 14.17 -17.56
C LEU A 242 -7.03 13.06 -18.42
N GLY A 243 -6.32 11.94 -18.55
CA GLY A 243 -6.79 10.75 -19.24
C GLY A 243 -6.35 9.47 -18.53
N TRP A 244 -6.82 8.34 -19.05
CA TRP A 244 -6.46 7.04 -18.52
C TRP A 244 -6.56 5.92 -19.54
N ILE A 245 -5.81 4.85 -19.30
CA ILE A 245 -5.88 3.60 -20.06
C ILE A 245 -5.86 2.43 -19.08
N LYS A 246 -6.76 1.46 -19.26
CA LYS A 246 -6.77 0.15 -18.61
C LYS A 246 -6.26 -0.88 -19.58
N PHE A 247 -5.34 -1.72 -19.14
CA PHE A 247 -4.73 -2.73 -19.98
C PHE A 247 -4.32 -3.96 -19.18
N GLU A 248 -4.26 -5.10 -19.86
CA GLU A 248 -3.73 -6.35 -19.34
C GLU A 248 -2.33 -6.56 -19.90
N VAL A 249 -1.35 -6.88 -19.05
CA VAL A 249 0.02 -7.18 -19.49
C VAL A 249 0.67 -8.16 -18.53
N ASP A 250 1.72 -8.85 -18.98
CA ASP A 250 2.60 -9.57 -18.06
C ASP A 250 3.11 -8.60 -16.97
N ARG A 251 2.92 -8.97 -15.71
CA ARG A 251 3.28 -8.12 -14.57
C ARG A 251 4.75 -7.69 -14.58
N ALA A 252 5.65 -8.54 -15.07
CA ALA A 252 7.07 -8.25 -15.14
C ALA A 252 7.39 -7.06 -16.06
N LYS A 253 6.44 -6.68 -16.93
CA LYS A 253 6.58 -5.57 -17.88
C LYS A 253 6.14 -4.22 -17.34
N ALA A 254 5.41 -4.17 -16.23
CA ALA A 254 4.92 -2.91 -15.64
C ALA A 254 6.05 -1.89 -15.36
N PRO A 255 7.23 -2.28 -14.84
CA PRO A 255 8.34 -1.34 -14.66
C PRO A 255 8.89 -0.77 -15.98
N VAL A 256 8.92 -1.58 -17.04
CA VAL A 256 9.39 -1.17 -18.37
C VAL A 256 8.41 -0.20 -19.03
N ILE A 257 7.10 -0.49 -18.91
CA ILE A 257 6.03 0.42 -19.37
C ILE A 257 6.10 1.75 -18.62
N LYS A 258 6.26 1.71 -17.29
CA LYS A 258 6.45 2.92 -16.47
C LYS A 258 7.61 3.77 -16.99
N ALA A 259 8.78 3.17 -17.18
CA ALA A 259 9.96 3.87 -17.69
C ALA A 259 9.79 4.37 -19.14
N GLY A 260 8.97 3.69 -19.96
CA GLY A 260 8.63 4.13 -21.30
C GLY A 260 7.73 5.38 -21.29
N VAL A 261 6.72 5.41 -20.42
CA VAL A 261 5.81 6.57 -20.31
C VAL A 261 6.52 7.79 -19.71
N GLU A 262 7.46 7.59 -18.78
CA GLU A 262 8.30 8.69 -18.24
C GLU A 262 9.09 9.45 -19.32
N LYS A 263 9.36 8.81 -20.46
CA LYS A 263 10.10 9.42 -21.59
C LYS A 263 9.21 10.22 -22.53
N ILE A 264 7.89 10.18 -22.37
CA ILE A 264 6.96 10.95 -23.19
C ILE A 264 6.92 12.37 -22.63
N GLU A 265 7.66 13.29 -23.27
CA GLU A 265 7.83 14.68 -22.79
C GLU A 265 6.50 15.41 -22.59
N GLN A 266 5.47 15.04 -23.33
CA GLN A 266 4.13 15.62 -23.24
C GLN A 266 3.37 15.19 -21.98
N VAL A 267 3.78 14.10 -21.32
CA VAL A 267 3.21 13.65 -20.05
C VAL A 267 3.86 14.43 -18.91
N LEU A 268 3.03 15.11 -18.11
CA LEU A 268 3.43 15.86 -16.92
C LEU A 268 3.69 14.94 -15.73
N ARG A 269 2.73 14.07 -15.47
CA ARG A 269 2.75 13.05 -14.42
C ARG A 269 1.82 11.92 -14.84
N PHE A 270 2.06 10.76 -14.27
CA PHE A 270 1.15 9.64 -14.38
C PHE A 270 1.23 8.79 -13.10
N LEU A 271 0.23 7.95 -12.94
CA LEU A 271 0.12 6.97 -11.88
C LEU A 271 -0.28 5.64 -12.51
N LEU A 272 0.60 4.66 -12.39
CA LEU A 272 0.34 3.29 -12.80
C LEU A 272 -0.05 2.46 -11.58
N VAL A 273 -1.25 1.90 -11.56
CA VAL A 273 -1.78 1.10 -10.47
C VAL A 273 -2.27 -0.25 -10.97
N LYS A 274 -2.11 -1.28 -10.14
CA LYS A 274 -2.73 -2.59 -10.38
C LYS A 274 -4.23 -2.47 -10.09
N ALA A 275 -5.07 -2.93 -11.01
CA ALA A 275 -6.52 -2.81 -10.91
C ALA A 275 -7.21 -4.20 -10.89
N PRO A 276 -8.41 -4.33 -10.28
CA PRO A 276 -9.23 -5.53 -10.40
C PRO A 276 -9.78 -5.71 -11.83
N ARG A 277 -10.06 -6.95 -12.21
CA ARG A 277 -10.64 -7.27 -13.53
C ARG A 277 -12.02 -6.66 -13.72
N GLU A 278 -12.87 -6.72 -12.70
CA GLU A 278 -14.31 -6.40 -12.80
C GLU A 278 -14.67 -4.93 -12.55
N THR A 279 -13.81 -4.14 -11.91
CA THR A 279 -14.07 -2.70 -11.71
C THR A 279 -13.52 -1.89 -12.88
N THR A 280 -14.42 -1.31 -13.67
CA THR A 280 -14.07 -0.23 -14.58
C THR A 280 -14.25 1.08 -13.81
N PHE A 281 -13.17 1.60 -13.24
CA PHE A 281 -13.16 3.01 -12.88
C PHE A 281 -13.44 3.80 -14.17
N THR A 282 -14.40 4.72 -14.14
CA THR A 282 -14.71 5.59 -15.27
C THR A 282 -14.65 7.00 -14.75
N PHE A 283 -13.95 7.90 -15.44
CA PHE A 283 -13.93 9.29 -15.03
C PHE A 283 -15.30 9.92 -15.17
N ALA A 284 -16.20 9.35 -15.98
CA ALA A 284 -17.62 9.72 -15.96
C ALA A 284 -18.25 9.61 -14.55
N LYS A 285 -18.01 8.51 -13.83
CA LYS A 285 -18.49 8.34 -12.43
C LYS A 285 -17.76 9.27 -11.45
N ALA A 286 -16.45 9.44 -11.61
CA ALA A 286 -15.65 10.32 -10.76
C ALA A 286 -15.98 11.81 -10.98
N LYS A 287 -16.26 12.22 -12.22
CA LYS A 287 -16.67 13.57 -12.63
C LYS A 287 -18.07 13.88 -12.11
N ALA A 288 -19.01 12.95 -12.22
CA ALA A 288 -20.34 13.10 -11.62
C ALA A 288 -20.25 13.28 -10.09
N ALA A 289 -19.39 12.52 -9.42
CA ALA A 289 -19.15 12.66 -7.98
C ALA A 289 -18.40 13.96 -7.62
N ALA A 290 -17.41 14.40 -8.41
CA ALA A 290 -16.65 15.61 -8.15
C ALA A 290 -17.50 16.88 -8.33
N ILE A 291 -18.35 16.93 -9.36
CA ILE A 291 -19.29 18.03 -9.62
C ILE A 291 -20.32 18.15 -8.48
N GLN A 292 -20.71 17.04 -7.85
CA GLN A 292 -21.63 17.05 -6.70
C GLN A 292 -20.96 17.43 -5.37
N THR A 293 -19.67 17.12 -5.19
CA THR A 293 -18.98 17.27 -3.89
C THR A 293 -18.19 18.58 -3.75
N PHE A 294 -17.84 19.25 -4.86
CA PHE A 294 -17.07 20.50 -4.83
C PHE A 294 -17.60 21.51 -5.87
N PRO A 295 -18.45 22.49 -5.49
CA PRO A 295 -18.59 23.69 -6.30
C PRO A 295 -17.22 24.39 -6.29
N MET A 296 -16.57 24.46 -7.45
CA MET A 296 -15.28 25.15 -7.56
C MET A 296 -15.47 26.65 -7.39
N GLU A 297 -15.30 27.11 -6.16
CA GLU A 297 -14.78 28.45 -5.89
C GLU A 297 -13.40 28.26 -5.26
N LEU A 298 -12.36 28.61 -6.01
CA LEU A 298 -11.01 28.73 -5.47
C LEU A 298 -11.02 29.90 -4.48
N PRO A 299 -10.49 29.76 -3.26
CA PRO A 299 -10.33 30.90 -2.36
C PRO A 299 -9.40 31.95 -3.01
N GLU A 300 -9.85 33.21 -3.08
CA GLU A 300 -9.07 34.34 -3.63
C GLU A 300 -7.77 34.64 -2.85
N ASP A 301 -7.53 33.94 -1.74
CA ASP A 301 -6.48 34.30 -0.78
C ASP A 301 -5.13 33.59 -0.98
N ALA A 302 -4.94 32.83 -2.07
CA ALA A 302 -3.68 32.14 -2.33
C ALA A 302 -2.60 32.98 -3.06
N VAL A 303 -2.81 34.29 -3.24
CA VAL A 303 -1.82 35.21 -3.83
C VAL A 303 -1.54 36.37 -2.87
N LYS A 304 -0.90 36.10 -1.74
CA LYS A 304 -0.08 37.10 -1.03
C LYS A 304 1.19 36.48 -0.47
N GLU A 305 2.28 37.25 -0.62
CA GLU A 305 3.64 37.09 -0.09
C GLU A 305 4.57 36.17 -0.92
N ASN A 306 5.62 36.65 -1.61
CA ASN A 306 6.52 37.77 -1.32
C ASN A 306 6.98 38.50 -2.59
N VAL A 307 6.72 39.80 -2.69
CA VAL A 307 7.52 40.73 -3.50
C VAL A 307 8.58 41.28 -2.55
N ILE A 308 9.82 40.88 -2.75
CA ILE A 308 10.97 41.50 -2.11
C ILE A 308 11.39 42.66 -3.04
N ASN A 309 11.39 43.87 -2.51
CA ASN A 309 12.04 45.05 -3.12
C ASN A 309 13.55 44.88 -3.16
#